data_AF-A0A7Y4ZBJ9-F1
#
_entry.id   AF-A0A7Y4ZBJ9-F1
#
_cell.length_a   1.000
_cell.length_b   1.000
_cell.length_c   1.000
_cell.angle_alpha   90.00
_cell.angle_beta   90.00
_cell.angle_gamma   90.00
#
_symmetry.space_group_name_H-M   'P 1'
#
loop_
_entity.id
_entity.type
_entity.pdbx_description
1 polymer ?
#
loop_
_entity_poly.entity_id
_entity_poly.type
_entity_poly.pdbx_seq_one_letter_code
_entity_poly.pdbx_strand_id
1 'polypeptide(L)'
;MAHDEIFLKKHEDKRLRQGHLWVFSNEIDTKRSPLEQFAPGDLVQVKTDEGKVMGTAYINPQSLVCARLLSRKGNLKCGSNFFKERISTALVLREKLFDKPYYRLVYGESDGLPGLVIDRFGSVLSVQITTAGIELRKDSLIAALHELLSPTAIVLKNDNSQRQLEGLGTESQIVYGQLPDPLIIEENGVKFKIDVMGGQKTGWFYDHRASRAQLATLAQNQRVLDLFSYAGAWGIPAALGGAAEVVCVDASEGALALAVENAKLNQVEDKMHFVRSDVFDFLKQARQDGQLYDIIVLDPPALIKRKKDFKQGYEAYRRLNQLALQVLAKNGILISASCSFHLSVENLQEILRSSGRHIDRHLTFFSCGGQGGDHPIDPAIPETAYLKTFFCTVSASL
;
A
#
# COMPACT_ATOMS: atom_id res chain seq x y z
N MET A 1 1.11 -16.08 -33.91
CA MET A 1 1.73 -14.94 -34.61
C MET A 1 2.78 -14.36 -33.70
N ALA A 2 3.88 -13.87 -34.26
CA ALA A 2 4.86 -13.11 -33.48
C ALA A 2 4.23 -11.76 -33.10
N HIS A 3 4.50 -11.28 -31.89
CA HIS A 3 4.10 -9.93 -31.47
C HIS A 3 4.95 -8.89 -32.20
N ASP A 4 4.42 -7.69 -32.40
CA ASP A 4 5.18 -6.58 -32.95
C ASP A 4 6.37 -6.23 -32.05
N GLU A 5 7.39 -5.62 -32.62
CA GLU A 5 8.70 -5.49 -31.98
C GLU A 5 8.98 -4.04 -31.57
N ILE A 6 9.47 -3.87 -30.34
CA ILE A 6 10.08 -2.61 -29.90
C ILE A 6 11.58 -2.81 -29.65
N PHE A 7 12.37 -1.81 -30.06
CA PHE A 7 13.81 -1.83 -29.92
C PHE A 7 14.24 -0.81 -28.88
N LEU A 8 15.09 -1.23 -27.96
CA LEU A 8 15.74 -0.33 -27.02
C LEU A 8 16.90 0.40 -27.69
N LYS A 9 17.16 1.63 -27.25
CA LYS A 9 18.38 2.33 -27.61
C LYS A 9 19.60 1.60 -27.04
N LYS A 10 20.76 1.86 -27.65
CA LYS A 10 22.04 1.28 -27.22
C LYS A 10 22.27 1.51 -25.72
N HIS A 11 22.56 0.44 -25.00
CA HIS A 11 22.80 0.38 -23.54
C HIS A 11 21.59 0.61 -22.61
N GLU A 12 20.38 0.84 -23.14
CA GLU A 12 19.16 1.02 -22.32
C GLU A 12 18.51 -0.31 -21.87
N ASP A 13 19.14 -1.45 -22.16
CA ASP A 13 18.68 -2.78 -21.77
C ASP A 13 19.21 -3.22 -20.39
N LYS A 14 20.14 -2.45 -19.80
CA LYS A 14 20.81 -2.78 -18.53
C LYS A 14 19.82 -3.00 -17.38
N ARG A 15 18.84 -2.11 -17.22
CA ARG A 15 17.85 -2.20 -16.12
C ARG A 15 17.02 -3.48 -16.24
N LEU A 16 16.58 -3.81 -17.45
CA LEU A 16 15.85 -5.05 -17.70
C LEU A 16 16.71 -6.27 -17.41
N ARG A 17 18.00 -6.28 -17.80
CA ARG A 17 18.91 -7.41 -17.50
C ARG A 17 19.10 -7.63 -16.00
N GLN A 18 19.01 -6.56 -15.20
CA GLN A 18 19.13 -6.63 -13.74
C GLN A 18 17.84 -7.10 -13.04
N GLY A 19 16.76 -7.35 -13.78
CA GLY A 19 15.53 -7.92 -13.24
C GLY A 19 14.31 -7.00 -13.37
N HIS A 20 14.51 -5.70 -13.50
CA HIS A 20 13.41 -4.72 -13.55
C HIS A 20 12.48 -4.99 -14.72
N LEU A 21 11.20 -4.65 -14.55
CA LEU A 21 10.15 -4.94 -15.52
C LEU A 21 9.71 -3.74 -16.37
N TRP A 22 10.29 -2.56 -16.19
CA TRP A 22 9.80 -1.33 -16.82
C TRP A 22 10.77 -0.84 -17.89
N VAL A 23 10.20 -0.41 -19.01
CA VAL A 23 10.87 0.30 -20.08
C VAL A 23 10.27 1.69 -20.16
N PHE A 24 11.10 2.71 -20.03
CA PHE A 24 10.64 4.09 -20.12
C PHE A 24 10.58 4.55 -21.58
N SER A 25 9.69 5.50 -21.88
CA SER A 25 9.50 5.99 -23.26
C SER A 25 10.80 6.56 -23.87
N ASN A 26 11.67 7.17 -23.07
CA ASN A 26 12.96 7.70 -23.52
C ASN A 26 14.00 6.62 -23.83
N GLU A 27 13.77 5.36 -23.46
CA GLU A 27 14.67 4.21 -23.66
C GLU A 27 14.42 3.49 -24.99
N ILE A 28 13.28 3.78 -25.65
CA ILE A 28 12.87 3.14 -26.91
C ILE A 28 13.46 3.89 -28.10
N ASP A 29 14.00 3.14 -29.08
CA ASP A 29 14.43 3.67 -30.37
C ASP A 29 13.21 3.90 -31.28
N THR A 30 12.65 5.10 -31.18
CA THR A 30 11.47 5.51 -31.95
C THR A 30 11.72 5.61 -33.45
N LYS A 31 12.98 5.61 -33.92
CA LYS A 31 13.27 5.58 -35.37
C LYS A 31 13.06 4.18 -35.94
N ARG A 32 13.40 3.15 -35.17
CA ARG A 32 13.26 1.74 -35.58
C ARG A 32 11.89 1.17 -35.24
N SER A 33 11.31 1.60 -34.13
CA SER A 33 9.96 1.24 -33.70
C SER A 33 9.19 2.50 -33.30
N PRO A 34 8.60 3.22 -34.27
CA PRO A 34 7.76 4.40 -34.01
C PRO A 34 6.64 4.06 -33.04
N LEU A 35 6.40 4.89 -32.03
CA LEU A 35 5.47 4.57 -30.95
C LEU A 35 4.00 4.71 -31.38
N GLU A 36 3.74 5.51 -32.41
CA GLU A 36 2.42 5.81 -32.96
C GLU A 36 1.76 4.60 -33.63
N GLN A 37 2.53 3.54 -33.93
CA GLN A 37 2.00 2.32 -34.54
C GLN A 37 1.35 1.37 -33.51
N PHE A 38 1.52 1.61 -32.21
CA PHE A 38 1.01 0.76 -31.15
C PHE A 38 -0.21 1.38 -30.48
N ALA A 39 -1.16 0.54 -30.09
CA ALA A 39 -2.27 0.93 -29.22
C ALA A 39 -1.94 0.66 -27.73
N PRO A 40 -2.49 1.45 -26.80
CA PRO A 40 -2.38 1.15 -25.38
C PRO A 40 -2.89 -0.25 -25.02
N GLY A 41 -2.01 -1.07 -24.47
CA GLY A 41 -2.27 -2.44 -24.01
C GLY A 41 -1.87 -3.56 -25.00
N ASP A 42 -1.36 -3.20 -26.18
CA ASP A 42 -0.83 -4.16 -27.15
C ASP A 42 0.31 -4.99 -26.56
N LEU A 43 0.44 -6.26 -27.00
CA LEU A 43 1.60 -7.08 -26.66
C LEU A 43 2.71 -6.82 -27.67
N VAL A 44 3.91 -6.61 -27.16
CA VAL A 44 5.11 -6.39 -27.94
C VAL A 44 6.23 -7.30 -27.49
N GLN A 45 7.13 -7.62 -28.41
CA GLN A 45 8.42 -8.24 -28.12
C GLN A 45 9.46 -7.13 -27.90
N VAL A 46 10.08 -7.12 -26.73
CA VAL A 46 11.17 -6.19 -26.41
C VAL A 46 12.49 -6.76 -26.89
N LYS A 47 13.25 -5.97 -27.66
CA LYS A 47 14.57 -6.33 -28.17
C LYS A 47 15.63 -5.29 -27.79
N THR A 48 16.87 -5.74 -27.65
CA THR A 48 18.04 -4.84 -27.53
C THR A 48 18.29 -4.11 -28.87
N ASP A 49 19.21 -3.15 -28.87
CA ASP A 49 19.66 -2.46 -30.09
C ASP A 49 20.22 -3.45 -31.14
N GLU A 50 20.94 -4.48 -30.68
CA GLU A 50 21.45 -5.59 -31.49
C GLU A 50 20.36 -6.59 -31.96
N GLY A 51 19.11 -6.41 -31.54
CA GLY A 51 17.99 -7.28 -31.93
C GLY A 51 17.81 -8.55 -31.10
N LYS A 52 18.51 -8.68 -29.97
CA LYS A 52 18.34 -9.82 -29.05
C LYS A 52 17.02 -9.68 -28.27
N VAL A 53 16.24 -10.76 -28.20
CA VAL A 53 14.97 -10.80 -27.46
C VAL A 53 15.21 -10.69 -25.95
N MET A 54 14.52 -9.73 -25.33
CA MET A 54 14.48 -9.49 -23.89
C MET A 54 13.21 -10.02 -23.22
N GLY A 55 12.13 -10.16 -24.00
CA GLY A 55 10.88 -10.79 -23.56
C GLY A 55 9.62 -10.22 -24.20
N THR A 56 8.46 -10.54 -23.63
CA THR A 56 7.16 -10.00 -24.02
C THR A 56 6.67 -9.02 -22.96
N ALA A 57 6.19 -7.85 -23.40
CA ALA A 57 5.62 -6.80 -22.58
C ALA A 57 4.24 -6.41 -23.13
N TYR A 58 3.41 -5.74 -22.32
CA TYR A 58 2.41 -4.85 -22.90
C TYR A 58 2.97 -3.42 -22.99
N ILE A 59 2.51 -2.66 -23.99
CA ILE A 59 2.96 -1.28 -24.26
C ILE A 59 1.84 -0.27 -24.07
N ASN A 60 2.17 0.93 -23.61
CA ASN A 60 1.33 2.12 -23.65
C ASN A 60 2.18 3.32 -24.12
N PRO A 61 2.10 3.70 -25.42
CA PRO A 61 2.87 4.79 -26.00
C PRO A 61 2.74 6.15 -25.32
N GLN A 62 1.63 6.36 -24.61
CA GLN A 62 1.29 7.64 -23.98
C GLN A 62 1.83 7.74 -22.55
N SER A 63 2.33 6.63 -21.98
CA SER A 63 2.83 6.55 -20.61
C SER A 63 4.35 6.75 -20.54
N LEU A 64 4.82 7.34 -19.44
CA LEU A 64 6.26 7.44 -19.14
C LEU A 64 6.87 6.04 -18.97
N VAL A 65 6.17 5.13 -18.27
CA VAL A 65 6.49 3.71 -18.26
C VAL A 65 5.82 3.08 -19.47
N CYS A 66 6.50 3.21 -20.61
CA CYS A 66 5.94 2.89 -21.92
C CYS A 66 5.72 1.39 -22.13
N ALA A 67 6.56 0.51 -21.59
CA ALA A 67 6.31 -0.93 -21.63
C ALA A 67 6.60 -1.62 -20.30
N ARG A 68 5.80 -2.64 -19.99
CA ARG A 68 5.93 -3.46 -18.78
C ARG A 68 6.04 -4.94 -19.13
N LEU A 69 7.18 -5.51 -18.77
CA LEU A 69 7.56 -6.87 -19.12
C LEU A 69 6.73 -7.90 -18.33
N LEU A 70 6.17 -8.88 -19.02
CA LEU A 70 5.36 -9.98 -18.46
C LEU A 70 6.12 -11.30 -18.39
N SER A 71 7.08 -11.47 -19.30
CA SER A 71 7.87 -12.69 -19.45
C SER A 71 9.19 -12.38 -20.13
N ARG A 72 10.22 -13.14 -19.77
CA ARG A 72 11.53 -13.14 -20.45
C ARG A 72 11.51 -13.91 -21.78
N LYS A 73 10.44 -14.66 -22.06
CA LYS A 73 10.21 -15.33 -23.34
C LYS A 73 9.49 -14.37 -24.28
N GLY A 74 9.90 -14.32 -25.55
CA GLY A 74 9.34 -13.41 -26.55
C GLY A 74 8.02 -13.85 -27.20
N ASN A 75 7.47 -15.00 -26.82
CA ASN A 75 6.28 -15.61 -27.42
C ASN A 75 5.15 -15.86 -26.40
N LEU A 76 5.12 -15.11 -25.29
CA LEU A 76 4.09 -15.26 -24.27
C LEU A 76 2.71 -14.99 -24.87
N LYS A 77 1.75 -15.88 -24.59
CA LYS A 77 0.32 -15.61 -24.80
C LYS A 77 -0.29 -15.13 -23.49
N CYS A 78 -0.78 -13.89 -23.46
CA CYS A 78 -1.40 -13.32 -22.27
C CYS A 78 -2.93 -13.51 -22.34
N GLY A 79 -3.42 -14.58 -21.72
CA GLY A 79 -4.84 -14.92 -21.62
C GLY A 79 -5.16 -15.60 -20.29
N SER A 80 -6.30 -16.29 -20.17
CA SER A 80 -6.74 -16.87 -18.89
C SER A 80 -5.69 -17.77 -18.22
N ASN A 81 -5.04 -18.68 -18.96
CA ASN A 81 -4.00 -19.55 -18.40
C ASN A 81 -2.79 -18.79 -17.83
N PHE A 82 -2.40 -17.68 -18.46
CA PHE A 82 -1.32 -16.83 -17.94
C PHE A 82 -1.68 -16.26 -16.57
N PHE A 83 -2.90 -15.73 -16.42
CA PHE A 83 -3.37 -15.22 -15.13
C PHE A 83 -3.48 -16.35 -14.11
N LYS A 84 -4.00 -17.53 -14.49
CA LYS A 84 -4.09 -18.66 -13.57
C LYS A 84 -2.73 -19.06 -13.01
N GLU A 85 -1.72 -19.21 -13.87
CA GLU A 85 -0.36 -19.58 -13.46
C GLU A 85 0.25 -18.54 -12.51
N ARG A 86 0.14 -17.25 -12.84
CA ARG A 86 0.68 -16.16 -12.01
C ARG A 86 -0.05 -16.03 -10.68
N ILE A 87 -1.38 -16.04 -10.68
CA ILE A 87 -2.19 -15.91 -9.47
C ILE A 87 -2.00 -17.14 -8.57
N SER A 88 -1.92 -18.35 -9.14
CA SER A 88 -1.61 -19.56 -8.36
C SER A 88 -0.25 -19.48 -7.68
N THR A 89 0.75 -18.91 -8.37
CA THR A 89 2.09 -18.70 -7.79
C THR A 89 2.04 -17.72 -6.61
N ALA A 90 1.32 -16.60 -6.76
CA ALA A 90 1.11 -15.64 -5.69
C ALA A 90 0.32 -16.26 -4.51
N LEU A 91 -0.69 -17.07 -4.80
CA LEU A 91 -1.53 -17.76 -3.82
C LEU A 91 -0.71 -18.72 -2.94
N VAL A 92 0.19 -19.51 -3.53
CA VAL A 92 1.08 -20.44 -2.80
C VAL A 92 1.92 -19.70 -1.75
N LEU A 93 2.37 -18.47 -2.02
CA LEU A 93 3.07 -17.66 -1.02
C LEU A 93 2.11 -17.23 0.11
N ARG A 94 0.92 -16.73 -0.23
CA ARG A 94 -0.02 -16.21 0.78
C ARG A 94 -0.55 -17.33 1.69
N GLU A 95 -0.83 -18.50 1.15
CA GLU A 95 -1.27 -19.67 1.93
C GLU A 95 -0.19 -20.21 2.88
N LYS A 96 1.09 -19.92 2.62
CA LYS A 96 2.18 -20.21 3.58
C LYS A 96 2.30 -19.18 4.69
N LEU A 97 1.88 -17.94 4.43
CA LEU A 97 2.05 -16.82 5.35
C LEU A 97 0.81 -16.56 6.21
N PHE A 98 -0.37 -16.99 5.75
CA PHE A 98 -1.65 -16.68 6.38
C PHE A 98 -2.57 -17.90 6.40
N ASP A 99 -3.09 -18.21 7.58
CA ASP A 99 -4.02 -19.32 7.77
C ASP A 99 -5.42 -19.03 7.21
N LYS A 100 -5.75 -17.74 7.04
CA LYS A 100 -7.06 -17.26 6.59
C LYS A 100 -6.95 -16.39 5.34
N PRO A 101 -7.96 -16.40 4.45
CA PRO A 101 -7.98 -15.66 3.19
C PRO A 101 -8.21 -14.14 3.33
N TYR A 102 -7.49 -13.50 4.24
CA TYR A 102 -7.49 -12.04 4.43
C TYR A 102 -6.08 -11.54 4.18
N TYR A 103 -5.77 -11.06 2.99
CA TYR A 103 -4.44 -10.59 2.61
C TYR A 103 -4.47 -9.93 1.22
N ARG A 104 -3.39 -9.24 0.86
CA ARG A 104 -3.12 -8.91 -0.53
C ARG A 104 -2.69 -10.15 -1.31
N LEU A 105 -3.53 -10.61 -2.23
CA LEU A 105 -3.26 -11.77 -3.07
C LEU A 105 -2.25 -11.45 -4.17
N VAL A 106 -2.41 -10.32 -4.86
CA VAL A 106 -1.51 -9.88 -5.93
C VAL A 106 -1.05 -8.45 -5.66
N TYR A 107 0.26 -8.21 -5.75
CA TYR A 107 0.91 -6.93 -5.55
C TYR A 107 1.77 -6.55 -6.77
N GLY A 108 1.09 -6.33 -7.90
CA GLY A 108 1.66 -5.73 -9.10
C GLY A 108 2.86 -6.49 -9.65
N GLU A 109 3.92 -5.72 -9.91
CA GLU A 109 5.20 -6.18 -10.44
C GLU A 109 5.79 -7.33 -9.63
N SER A 110 5.71 -7.27 -8.30
CA SER A 110 6.32 -8.26 -7.40
C SER A 110 5.73 -9.67 -7.55
N ASP A 111 4.49 -9.77 -8.04
CA ASP A 111 3.83 -11.04 -8.35
C ASP A 111 3.84 -11.36 -9.85
N GLY A 112 4.65 -10.64 -10.64
CA GLY A 112 4.78 -10.83 -12.08
C GLY A 112 3.52 -10.44 -12.86
N LEU A 113 2.68 -9.59 -12.27
CA LEU A 113 1.46 -9.03 -12.87
C LEU A 113 1.49 -7.50 -12.78
N PRO A 114 2.39 -6.82 -13.52
CA PRO A 114 2.49 -5.37 -13.50
C PRO A 114 1.13 -4.70 -13.70
N GLY A 115 0.83 -3.69 -12.89
CA GLY A 115 -0.44 -2.96 -12.97
C GLY A 115 -1.69 -3.67 -12.41
N LEU A 116 -1.53 -4.77 -11.69
CA LEU A 116 -2.64 -5.51 -11.07
C LEU A 116 -2.44 -5.63 -9.56
N VAL A 117 -3.42 -5.17 -8.78
CA VAL A 117 -3.50 -5.40 -7.34
C VAL A 117 -4.77 -6.16 -7.04
N ILE A 118 -4.70 -7.19 -6.20
CA ILE A 118 -5.86 -7.95 -5.74
C ILE A 118 -5.78 -8.12 -4.24
N ASP A 119 -6.75 -7.56 -3.52
CA ASP A 119 -6.95 -7.83 -2.10
C ASP A 119 -8.06 -8.86 -1.91
N ARG A 120 -7.81 -9.83 -1.03
CA ARG A 120 -8.72 -10.91 -0.69
C ARG A 120 -9.35 -10.61 0.68
N PHE A 121 -10.68 -10.60 0.72
CA PHE A 121 -11.52 -10.39 1.89
C PHE A 121 -12.38 -11.63 2.12
N GLY A 122 -11.74 -12.75 2.44
CA GLY A 122 -12.41 -14.04 2.48
C GLY A 122 -12.74 -14.55 1.08
N SER A 123 -14.03 -14.65 0.79
CA SER A 123 -14.57 -15.01 -0.52
C SER A 123 -14.81 -13.80 -1.43
N VAL A 124 -14.58 -12.57 -0.96
CA VAL A 124 -14.70 -11.35 -1.77
C VAL A 124 -13.33 -10.93 -2.28
N LEU A 125 -13.26 -10.50 -3.55
CA LEU A 125 -12.05 -9.99 -4.17
C LEU A 125 -12.22 -8.51 -4.55
N SER A 126 -11.29 -7.67 -4.12
CA SER A 126 -11.16 -6.28 -4.56
C SER A 126 -9.97 -6.17 -5.51
N VAL A 127 -10.23 -5.81 -6.75
CA VAL A 127 -9.27 -5.84 -7.86
C VAL A 127 -9.04 -4.41 -8.34
N GLN A 128 -7.77 -3.99 -8.41
CA GLN A 128 -7.39 -2.74 -9.05
C GLN A 128 -6.56 -3.04 -10.29
N ILE A 129 -7.00 -2.49 -11.40
CA ILE A 129 -6.33 -2.51 -12.68
C ILE A 129 -5.80 -1.10 -12.90
N THR A 130 -4.50 -0.94 -13.11
CA THR A 130 -3.89 0.39 -13.32
C THR A 130 -3.26 0.54 -14.68
N THR A 131 -3.23 -0.50 -15.52
CA THR A 131 -2.55 -0.47 -16.84
C THR A 131 -3.47 -0.90 -17.96
N ALA A 132 -3.31 -0.30 -19.14
CA ALA A 132 -4.13 -0.61 -20.31
C ALA A 132 -4.01 -2.10 -20.72
N GLY A 133 -2.81 -2.69 -20.55
CA GLY A 133 -2.57 -4.09 -20.90
C GLY A 133 -3.37 -5.09 -20.07
N ILE A 134 -3.62 -4.80 -18.79
CA ILE A 134 -4.47 -5.64 -17.94
C ILE A 134 -5.94 -5.34 -18.21
N GLU A 135 -6.31 -4.07 -18.43
CA GLU A 135 -7.68 -3.65 -18.75
C GLU A 135 -8.22 -4.36 -20.02
N LEU A 136 -7.43 -4.43 -21.09
CA LEU A 136 -7.80 -5.14 -22.32
C LEU A 136 -8.02 -6.65 -22.11
N ARG A 137 -7.55 -7.20 -20.99
CA ARG A 137 -7.62 -8.63 -20.67
C ARG A 137 -8.44 -8.91 -19.41
N LYS A 138 -9.24 -7.94 -18.96
CA LYS A 138 -10.02 -8.02 -17.73
C LYS A 138 -10.94 -9.25 -17.69
N ASP A 139 -11.57 -9.62 -18.80
CA ASP A 139 -12.48 -10.77 -18.83
C ASP A 139 -11.71 -12.10 -18.63
N SER A 140 -10.50 -12.21 -19.19
CA SER A 140 -9.61 -13.35 -18.96
C SER A 140 -9.12 -13.42 -17.52
N LEU A 141 -8.86 -12.27 -16.90
CA LEU A 141 -8.49 -12.16 -15.48
C LEU A 141 -9.67 -12.58 -14.58
N ILE A 142 -10.87 -12.05 -14.82
CA ILE A 142 -12.09 -12.36 -14.04
C ILE A 142 -12.40 -13.87 -14.14
N ALA A 143 -12.31 -14.45 -15.33
CA ALA A 143 -12.50 -15.89 -15.52
C ALA A 143 -11.46 -16.73 -14.74
N ALA A 144 -10.19 -16.29 -14.72
CA ALA A 144 -9.15 -16.96 -13.95
C ALA A 144 -9.40 -16.88 -12.44
N LEU A 145 -9.85 -15.73 -11.93
CA LEU A 145 -10.20 -15.55 -10.51
C LEU A 145 -11.38 -16.42 -10.10
N HIS A 146 -12.40 -16.51 -10.96
CA HIS A 146 -13.56 -17.37 -10.72
C HIS A 146 -13.15 -18.84 -10.58
N GLU A 147 -12.36 -19.34 -11.52
CA GLU A 147 -11.93 -20.75 -11.52
C GLU A 147 -11.02 -21.10 -10.34
N LEU A 148 -10.10 -20.21 -9.98
CA LEU A 148 -9.14 -20.49 -8.90
C LEU A 148 -9.73 -20.35 -7.50
N LEU A 149 -10.62 -19.38 -7.28
CA LEU A 149 -10.99 -18.96 -5.94
C LEU A 149 -12.48 -19.11 -5.63
N SER A 150 -13.33 -19.35 -6.64
CA SER A 150 -14.79 -19.42 -6.50
C SER A 150 -15.36 -18.29 -5.60
N PRO A 151 -15.05 -17.01 -5.90
CA PRO A 151 -15.40 -15.90 -5.02
C PRO A 151 -16.91 -15.66 -5.00
N THR A 152 -17.42 -15.13 -3.90
CA THR A 152 -18.84 -14.69 -3.81
C THR A 152 -19.08 -13.35 -4.50
N ALA A 153 -18.04 -12.52 -4.58
CA ALA A 153 -18.09 -11.25 -5.31
C ALA A 153 -16.71 -10.83 -5.81
N ILE A 154 -16.67 -10.15 -6.95
CA ILE A 154 -15.49 -9.46 -7.47
C ILE A 154 -15.85 -8.00 -7.70
N VAL A 155 -15.08 -7.11 -7.06
CA VAL A 155 -15.20 -5.66 -7.21
C VAL A 155 -13.99 -5.16 -7.99
N LEU A 156 -14.22 -4.44 -9.08
CA LEU A 156 -13.19 -3.61 -9.68
C LEU A 156 -13.17 -2.27 -8.97
N LYS A 157 -12.17 -2.04 -8.12
CA LYS A 157 -11.98 -0.80 -7.34
C LYS A 157 -11.03 0.13 -8.09
N ASN A 158 -11.49 0.57 -9.27
CA ASN A 158 -10.73 1.31 -10.27
C ASN A 158 -10.91 2.84 -10.13
N ASP A 159 -11.06 3.35 -8.92
CA ASP A 159 -11.22 4.78 -8.61
C ASP A 159 -9.88 5.50 -8.28
N ASN A 160 -8.76 4.85 -8.57
CA ASN A 160 -7.44 5.40 -8.30
C ASN A 160 -6.94 6.35 -9.41
N SER A 161 -6.17 7.37 -9.03
CA SER A 161 -5.64 8.37 -9.97
C SER A 161 -4.55 7.83 -10.91
N GLN A 162 -3.97 6.65 -10.64
CA GLN A 162 -2.94 6.08 -11.49
C GLN A 162 -3.50 5.67 -12.86
N ARG A 163 -4.78 5.27 -12.92
CA ARG A 163 -5.49 4.95 -14.18
C ARG A 163 -5.47 6.10 -15.19
N GLN A 164 -5.50 7.34 -14.72
CA GLN A 164 -5.43 8.52 -15.59
C GLN A 164 -4.09 8.62 -16.33
N LEU A 165 -2.99 8.14 -15.72
CA LEU A 165 -1.68 8.10 -16.37
C LEU A 165 -1.62 7.10 -17.54
N GLU A 166 -2.58 6.18 -17.58
CA GLU A 166 -2.71 5.14 -18.61
C GLU A 166 -3.90 5.39 -19.54
N GLY A 167 -4.55 6.57 -19.44
CA GLY A 167 -5.69 6.96 -20.27
C GLY A 167 -6.99 6.21 -19.94
N LEU A 168 -7.09 5.60 -18.75
CA LEU A 168 -8.21 4.77 -18.36
C LEU A 168 -9.23 5.56 -17.51
N GLY A 169 -10.51 5.25 -17.70
CA GLY A 169 -11.61 5.78 -16.88
C GLY A 169 -11.53 5.28 -15.43
N THR A 170 -12.01 6.09 -14.49
CA THR A 170 -12.05 5.78 -13.06
C THR A 170 -13.47 5.46 -12.61
N GLU A 171 -13.72 4.21 -12.20
CA GLU A 171 -15.03 3.75 -11.75
C GLU A 171 -14.86 2.58 -10.77
N SER A 172 -15.71 2.50 -9.76
CA SER A 172 -15.82 1.30 -8.93
C SER A 172 -17.08 0.53 -9.29
N GLN A 173 -16.96 -0.77 -9.56
CA GLN A 173 -18.08 -1.60 -9.98
C GLN A 173 -17.97 -3.04 -9.47
N ILE A 174 -19.12 -3.62 -9.14
CA ILE A 174 -19.22 -5.05 -8.87
C ILE A 174 -19.38 -5.75 -10.22
N VAL A 175 -18.39 -6.57 -10.61
CA VAL A 175 -18.38 -7.25 -11.91
C VAL A 175 -18.80 -8.71 -11.82
N TYR A 176 -18.90 -9.25 -10.61
CA TYR A 176 -19.37 -10.61 -10.37
C TYR A 176 -20.00 -10.72 -8.99
N GLY A 177 -21.09 -11.48 -8.90
CA GLY A 177 -21.72 -11.89 -7.65
C GLY A 177 -22.35 -10.73 -6.87
N GLN A 178 -22.52 -10.93 -5.57
CA GLN A 178 -23.14 -9.97 -4.66
C GLN A 178 -22.25 -9.76 -3.43
N LEU A 179 -21.96 -8.49 -3.12
CA LEU A 179 -21.23 -8.15 -1.92
C LEU A 179 -22.05 -8.48 -0.66
N PRO A 180 -21.45 -9.19 0.32
CA PRO A 180 -22.03 -9.28 1.65
C PRO A 180 -22.17 -7.90 2.28
N ASP A 181 -23.28 -7.66 2.97
CA ASP A 181 -23.52 -6.45 3.75
C ASP A 181 -24.00 -6.84 5.17
N PRO A 182 -23.19 -6.63 6.22
CA PRO A 182 -21.86 -6.02 6.20
C PRO A 182 -20.77 -6.98 5.68
N LEU A 183 -19.75 -6.43 5.01
CA LEU A 183 -18.51 -7.15 4.74
C LEU A 183 -17.57 -7.03 5.96
N ILE A 184 -17.28 -8.16 6.58
CA ILE A 184 -16.39 -8.25 7.75
C ILE A 184 -15.14 -9.04 7.37
N ILE A 185 -13.98 -8.49 7.72
CA ILE A 185 -12.67 -9.13 7.59
C ILE A 185 -12.09 -9.45 8.96
N GLU A 186 -11.09 -10.33 8.97
CA GLU A 186 -10.32 -10.64 10.17
C GLU A 186 -8.83 -10.37 9.91
N GLU A 187 -8.18 -9.69 10.86
CA GLU A 187 -6.74 -9.50 10.85
C GLU A 187 -6.19 -9.62 12.28
N ASN A 188 -5.17 -10.45 12.49
CA ASN A 188 -4.54 -10.65 13.81
C ASN A 188 -5.56 -10.99 14.92
N GLY A 189 -6.62 -11.73 14.58
CA GLY A 189 -7.71 -12.07 15.51
C GLY A 189 -8.72 -10.94 15.76
N VAL A 190 -8.56 -9.77 15.12
CA VAL A 190 -9.45 -8.61 15.22
C VAL A 190 -10.40 -8.57 14.03
N LYS A 191 -11.67 -8.24 14.26
CA LYS A 191 -12.68 -8.15 13.20
C LYS A 191 -12.89 -6.71 12.77
N PHE A 192 -13.00 -6.46 11.48
CA PHE A 192 -13.32 -5.13 10.95
C PHE A 192 -14.43 -5.23 9.92
N LYS A 193 -15.50 -4.47 10.12
CA LYS A 193 -16.40 -4.07 9.05
C LYS A 193 -15.64 -3.10 8.14
N ILE A 194 -15.73 -3.35 6.83
CA ILE A 194 -15.11 -2.51 5.80
C ILE A 194 -16.14 -2.12 4.75
N ASP A 195 -15.91 -0.98 4.11
CA ASP A 195 -16.63 -0.56 2.92
C ASP A 195 -15.70 -0.63 1.70
N VAL A 196 -15.89 -1.65 0.87
CA VAL A 196 -15.07 -1.85 -0.34
C VAL A 196 -15.50 -0.91 -1.47
N MET A 197 -16.76 -0.45 -1.50
CA MET A 197 -17.28 0.39 -2.56
C MET A 197 -17.00 1.88 -2.29
N GLY A 198 -17.32 2.37 -1.10
CA GLY A 198 -17.13 3.77 -0.69
C GLY A 198 -15.83 4.04 0.07
N GLY A 199 -15.15 3.01 0.58
CA GLY A 199 -13.91 3.17 1.35
C GLY A 199 -12.67 3.51 0.51
N GLN A 200 -11.59 3.87 1.21
CA GLN A 200 -10.31 4.24 0.60
C GLN A 200 -9.52 3.02 0.08
N LYS A 201 -8.65 3.25 -0.91
CA LYS A 201 -7.86 2.22 -1.61
C LYS A 201 -8.75 1.09 -2.13
N THR A 202 -8.49 -0.15 -1.73
CA THR A 202 -9.21 -1.38 -2.08
C THR A 202 -10.30 -1.73 -1.07
N GLY A 203 -10.44 -0.97 0.01
CA GLY A 203 -11.33 -1.22 1.15
C GLY A 203 -10.60 -1.39 2.48
N TRP A 204 -9.36 -1.91 2.48
CA TRP A 204 -8.56 -2.13 3.70
C TRP A 204 -7.05 -2.08 3.45
N PHE A 205 -6.29 -1.75 4.49
CA PHE A 205 -4.84 -1.52 4.44
C PHE A 205 -4.09 -2.66 5.14
N TYR A 206 -3.79 -3.75 4.43
CA TYR A 206 -3.06 -4.89 5.00
C TYR A 206 -1.55 -4.63 5.22
N ASP A 207 -1.00 -3.59 4.61
CA ASP A 207 0.43 -3.24 4.63
C ASP A 207 1.00 -3.06 6.05
N HIS A 208 0.19 -2.59 7.00
CA HIS A 208 0.57 -2.41 8.41
C HIS A 208 0.29 -3.59 9.35
N ARG A 209 -0.15 -4.75 8.84
CA ARG A 209 -0.55 -5.92 9.67
C ARG A 209 0.47 -6.29 10.75
N ALA A 210 1.73 -6.41 10.39
CA ALA A 210 2.79 -6.81 11.32
C ALA A 210 3.03 -5.75 12.40
N SER A 211 3.06 -4.46 12.00
CA SER A 211 3.24 -3.36 12.93
C SER A 211 2.06 -3.22 13.90
N ARG A 212 0.82 -3.45 13.43
CA ARG A 212 -0.37 -3.48 14.28
C ARG A 212 -0.32 -4.61 15.31
N ALA A 213 0.14 -5.80 14.92
CA ALA A 213 0.37 -6.91 15.85
C ALA A 213 1.42 -6.54 16.90
N GLN A 214 2.53 -5.92 16.49
CA GLN A 214 3.56 -5.47 17.43
C GLN A 214 3.03 -4.44 18.43
N LEU A 215 2.27 -3.42 17.97
CA LEU A 215 1.63 -2.44 18.87
C LEU A 215 0.76 -3.12 19.92
N ALA A 216 -0.08 -4.10 19.52
CA ALA A 216 -0.99 -4.78 20.44
C ALA A 216 -0.25 -5.42 21.62
N THR A 217 0.96 -5.96 21.40
CA THR A 217 1.80 -6.55 22.48
C THR A 217 2.35 -5.52 23.48
N LEU A 218 2.39 -4.24 23.10
CA LEU A 218 2.94 -3.14 23.90
C LEU A 218 1.83 -2.36 24.63
N ALA A 219 0.57 -2.58 24.28
CA ALA A 219 -0.54 -1.71 24.67
C ALA A 219 -1.05 -1.96 26.11
N GLN A 220 -0.69 -3.05 26.76
CA GLN A 220 -1.22 -3.42 28.08
C GLN A 220 -1.08 -2.29 29.12
N ASN A 221 -2.21 -1.85 29.67
CA ASN A 221 -2.35 -0.76 30.65
C ASN A 221 -1.82 0.61 30.18
N GLN A 222 -1.63 0.81 28.88
CA GLN A 222 -1.16 2.07 28.31
C GLN A 222 -2.32 2.96 27.88
N ARG A 223 -2.09 4.27 27.91
CA ARG A 223 -2.91 5.28 27.23
C ARG A 223 -2.40 5.50 25.82
N VAL A 224 -3.17 5.07 24.81
CA VAL A 224 -2.75 5.04 23.40
C VAL A 224 -3.42 6.17 22.61
N LEU A 225 -2.65 6.88 21.79
CA LEU A 225 -3.15 7.85 20.82
C LEU A 225 -2.93 7.33 19.40
N ASP A 226 -4.02 7.05 18.69
CA ASP A 226 -4.04 6.62 17.30
C ASP A 226 -4.38 7.81 16.39
N LEU A 227 -3.36 8.39 15.75
CA LEU A 227 -3.51 9.54 14.85
C LEU A 227 -3.64 9.07 13.41
N PHE A 228 -4.57 9.69 12.67
CA PHE A 228 -5.00 9.22 11.35
C PHE A 228 -5.62 7.82 11.44
N SER A 229 -6.42 7.62 12.50
CA SER A 229 -6.93 6.32 12.93
C SER A 229 -7.79 5.58 11.90
N TYR A 230 -8.32 6.29 10.89
CA TYR A 230 -9.23 5.75 9.90
C TYR A 230 -10.36 4.95 10.56
N ALA A 231 -10.52 3.66 10.24
CA ALA A 231 -11.52 2.76 10.78
C ALA A 231 -11.12 2.09 12.10
N GLY A 232 -10.22 2.72 12.87
CA GLY A 232 -9.66 2.21 14.13
C GLY A 232 -8.61 1.12 13.92
N ALA A 233 -7.89 1.18 12.80
CA ALA A 233 -7.01 0.09 12.37
C ALA A 233 -5.90 -0.20 13.41
N TRP A 234 -5.32 0.81 14.04
CA TRP A 234 -4.32 0.64 15.09
C TRP A 234 -4.92 0.64 16.49
N GLY A 235 -5.92 1.51 16.73
CA GLY A 235 -6.55 1.67 18.03
C GLY A 235 -7.28 0.42 18.54
N ILE A 236 -8.01 -0.31 17.68
CA ILE A 236 -8.77 -1.49 18.11
C ILE A 236 -7.85 -2.66 18.51
N PRO A 237 -6.80 -3.01 17.73
CA PRO A 237 -5.79 -3.97 18.19
C PRO A 237 -5.11 -3.55 19.49
N ALA A 238 -4.85 -2.25 19.71
CA ALA A 238 -4.29 -1.77 20.96
C ALA A 238 -5.26 -1.96 22.15
N ALA A 239 -6.56 -1.67 21.95
CA ALA A 239 -7.58 -1.88 22.97
C ALA A 239 -7.74 -3.36 23.36
N LEU A 240 -7.75 -4.26 22.35
CA LEU A 240 -7.74 -5.71 22.57
C LEU A 240 -6.43 -6.22 23.21
N GLY A 241 -5.32 -5.55 22.92
CA GLY A 241 -4.01 -5.75 23.58
C GLY A 241 -3.95 -5.27 25.04
N GLY A 242 -5.07 -4.79 25.59
CA GLY A 242 -5.19 -4.42 26.99
C GLY A 242 -4.89 -2.96 27.32
N ALA A 243 -4.94 -2.05 26.34
CA ALA A 243 -4.86 -0.61 26.61
C ALA A 243 -5.88 -0.17 27.67
N ALA A 244 -5.46 0.76 28.52
CA ALA A 244 -6.33 1.37 29.53
C ALA A 244 -7.31 2.36 28.89
N GLU A 245 -6.84 3.10 27.89
CA GLU A 245 -7.60 4.08 27.12
C GLU A 245 -6.98 4.17 25.72
N VAL A 246 -7.81 4.30 24.69
CA VAL A 246 -7.37 4.56 23.32
C VAL A 246 -8.11 5.77 22.76
N VAL A 247 -7.38 6.78 22.28
CA VAL A 247 -7.93 7.94 21.60
C VAL A 247 -7.65 7.84 20.11
N CYS A 248 -8.69 7.68 19.30
CA CYS A 248 -8.62 7.65 17.84
C CYS A 248 -8.96 9.03 17.27
N VAL A 249 -8.04 9.62 16.51
CA VAL A 249 -8.20 10.94 15.88
C VAL A 249 -8.19 10.79 14.37
N ASP A 250 -9.20 11.35 13.71
CA ASP A 250 -9.27 11.42 12.24
C ASP A 250 -10.08 12.64 11.79
N ALA A 251 -9.81 13.15 10.59
CA ALA A 251 -10.57 14.25 10.02
C ALA A 251 -11.90 13.78 9.38
N SER A 252 -11.98 12.50 9.01
CA SER A 252 -13.13 11.89 8.35
C SER A 252 -14.16 11.39 9.36
N GLU A 253 -15.33 12.01 9.37
CA GLU A 253 -16.48 11.57 10.17
C GLU A 253 -16.93 10.16 9.78
N GLY A 254 -16.94 9.83 8.48
CA GLY A 254 -17.30 8.49 8.02
C GLY A 254 -16.31 7.41 8.47
N ALA A 255 -15.01 7.74 8.55
CA ALA A 255 -14.01 6.81 9.05
C ALA A 255 -14.18 6.54 10.55
N LEU A 256 -14.41 7.60 11.35
CA LEU A 256 -14.67 7.48 12.78
C LEU A 256 -15.98 6.74 13.07
N ALA A 257 -17.04 6.96 12.29
CA ALA A 257 -18.27 6.20 12.42
C ALA A 257 -18.03 4.70 12.21
N LEU A 258 -17.23 4.34 11.20
CA LEU A 258 -16.83 2.95 10.98
C LEU A 258 -15.94 2.41 12.12
N ALA A 259 -15.04 3.25 12.66
CA ALA A 259 -14.21 2.88 13.82
C ALA A 259 -15.06 2.59 15.06
N VAL A 260 -16.12 3.36 15.32
CA VAL A 260 -17.07 3.12 16.41
C VAL A 260 -17.80 1.79 16.21
N GLU A 261 -18.27 1.49 14.99
CA GLU A 261 -18.89 0.20 14.68
C GLU A 261 -17.91 -0.97 14.88
N ASN A 262 -16.65 -0.80 14.48
CA ASN A 262 -15.61 -1.81 14.67
C ASN A 262 -15.24 -1.99 16.15
N ALA A 263 -15.23 -0.93 16.96
CA ALA A 263 -14.99 -1.05 18.38
C ALA A 263 -16.09 -1.89 19.07
N LYS A 264 -17.37 -1.63 18.73
CA LYS A 264 -18.51 -2.44 19.18
C LYS A 264 -18.42 -3.89 18.72
N LEU A 265 -18.02 -4.12 17.47
CA LEU A 265 -17.83 -5.46 16.92
C LEU A 265 -16.81 -6.28 17.71
N ASN A 266 -15.82 -5.61 18.30
CA ASN A 266 -14.76 -6.23 19.11
C ASN A 266 -14.96 -6.06 20.62
N GLN A 267 -16.06 -5.46 21.08
CA GLN A 267 -16.40 -5.26 22.50
C GLN A 267 -15.32 -4.48 23.28
N VAL A 268 -14.82 -3.39 22.69
CA VAL A 268 -13.79 -2.52 23.29
C VAL A 268 -14.18 -1.04 23.27
N GLU A 269 -15.42 -0.72 22.89
CA GLU A 269 -15.89 0.66 22.76
C GLU A 269 -15.88 1.44 24.08
N ASP A 270 -15.90 0.76 25.22
CA ASP A 270 -15.84 1.34 26.56
C ASP A 270 -14.48 1.99 26.88
N LYS A 271 -13.42 1.53 26.21
CA LYS A 271 -12.03 2.01 26.38
C LYS A 271 -11.62 2.99 25.29
N MET A 272 -12.48 3.25 24.31
CA MET A 272 -12.12 4.00 23.11
C MET A 272 -12.83 5.35 23.04
N HIS A 273 -12.08 6.37 22.66
CA HIS A 273 -12.56 7.72 22.41
C HIS A 273 -12.29 8.13 20.97
N PHE A 274 -13.30 8.67 20.28
CA PHE A 274 -13.22 9.03 18.87
C PHE A 274 -13.33 10.54 18.72
N VAL A 275 -12.31 11.16 18.14
CA VAL A 275 -12.20 12.63 18.04
C VAL A 275 -12.08 13.04 16.58
N ARG A 276 -13.09 13.74 16.08
CA ARG A 276 -13.05 14.34 14.74
C ARG A 276 -12.22 15.62 14.78
N SER A 277 -11.02 15.59 14.22
CA SER A 277 -10.14 16.75 14.17
C SER A 277 -9.07 16.61 13.09
N ASP A 278 -8.55 17.74 12.61
CA ASP A 278 -7.25 17.74 11.94
C ASP A 278 -6.16 17.37 12.96
N VAL A 279 -5.29 16.42 12.61
CA VAL A 279 -4.29 15.89 13.54
C VAL A 279 -3.31 16.95 14.02
N PHE A 280 -2.94 17.94 13.19
CA PHE A 280 -2.04 19.00 13.63
C PHE A 280 -2.72 19.90 14.66
N ASP A 281 -4.02 20.17 14.50
CA ASP A 281 -4.78 21.00 15.43
C ASP A 281 -5.07 20.25 16.73
N PHE A 282 -5.44 18.97 16.66
CA PHE A 282 -5.56 18.10 17.84
C PHE A 282 -4.28 18.08 18.67
N LEU A 283 -3.12 17.85 18.04
CA LEU A 283 -1.84 17.81 18.75
C LEU A 283 -1.47 19.14 19.41
N LYS A 284 -1.78 20.27 18.77
CA LYS A 284 -1.57 21.61 19.39
C LYS A 284 -2.46 21.79 20.61
N GLN A 285 -3.72 21.39 20.53
CA GLN A 285 -4.68 21.50 21.61
C GLN A 285 -4.30 20.57 22.77
N ALA A 286 -4.03 19.29 22.49
CA ALA A 286 -3.57 18.32 23.48
C ALA A 286 -2.31 18.82 24.24
N ARG A 287 -1.39 19.47 23.53
CA ARG A 287 -0.22 20.12 24.13
C ARG A 287 -0.58 21.30 25.03
N GLN A 288 -1.53 22.15 24.62
CA GLN A 288 -2.01 23.27 25.44
C GLN A 288 -2.71 22.78 26.71
N ASP A 289 -3.43 21.67 26.60
CA ASP A 289 -4.16 21.04 27.71
C ASP A 289 -3.26 20.16 28.60
N GLY A 290 -1.97 20.05 28.28
CA GLY A 290 -1.00 19.24 29.04
C GLY A 290 -1.28 17.73 28.97
N GLN A 291 -1.98 17.26 27.94
CA GLN A 291 -2.27 15.85 27.75
C GLN A 291 -1.00 15.06 27.39
N LEU A 292 -0.84 13.89 28.00
CA LEU A 292 0.24 12.97 27.73
C LEU A 292 -0.31 11.58 27.41
N TYR A 293 0.36 10.90 26.48
CA TYR A 293 0.01 9.55 26.03
C TYR A 293 1.23 8.65 26.16
N ASP A 294 1.03 7.40 26.57
CA ASP A 294 2.14 6.46 26.75
C ASP A 294 2.60 5.86 25.43
N ILE A 295 1.67 5.67 24.49
CA ILE A 295 1.97 5.24 23.12
C ILE A 295 1.29 6.18 22.13
N ILE A 296 2.01 6.65 21.13
CA ILE A 296 1.45 7.43 20.02
C ILE A 296 1.76 6.73 18.70
N VAL A 297 0.73 6.52 17.88
CA VAL A 297 0.82 6.06 16.49
C VAL A 297 0.67 7.26 15.57
N LEU A 298 1.62 7.42 14.66
CA LEU A 298 1.60 8.38 13.56
C LEU A 298 1.64 7.63 12.23
N ASP A 299 0.46 7.46 11.61
CA ASP A 299 0.32 6.83 10.30
C ASP A 299 -0.36 7.78 9.28
N PRO A 300 0.29 8.90 8.90
CA PRO A 300 -0.31 9.86 8.00
C PRO A 300 -0.47 9.31 6.58
N PRO A 301 -1.42 9.85 5.78
CA PRO A 301 -1.47 9.59 4.36
C PRO A 301 -0.17 10.06 3.67
N ALA A 302 0.09 9.59 2.45
CA ALA A 302 1.29 9.95 1.70
C ALA A 302 1.40 11.46 1.47
N LEU A 303 2.22 12.14 2.29
CA LEU A 303 2.47 13.59 2.22
C LEU A 303 3.40 13.98 1.06
N ILE A 304 4.06 13.02 0.42
CA ILE A 304 4.93 13.25 -0.76
C ILE A 304 4.46 12.33 -1.89
N LYS A 305 3.50 12.83 -2.68
CA LYS A 305 2.93 12.08 -3.82
C LYS A 305 3.84 12.07 -5.04
N ARG A 306 4.63 13.13 -5.26
CA ARG A 306 5.55 13.27 -6.40
C ARG A 306 6.89 13.79 -5.91
N LYS A 307 7.96 13.49 -6.64
CA LYS A 307 9.33 13.94 -6.33
C LYS A 307 9.44 15.46 -6.11
N LYS A 308 8.68 16.27 -6.84
CA LYS A 308 8.67 17.74 -6.69
C LYS A 308 8.06 18.23 -5.37
N ASP A 309 7.21 17.42 -4.73
CA ASP A 309 6.52 17.77 -3.48
C ASP A 309 7.39 17.44 -2.24
N PHE A 310 8.61 16.90 -2.45
CA PHE A 310 9.48 16.38 -1.39
C PHE A 310 9.75 17.39 -0.27
N LYS A 311 10.17 18.62 -0.61
CA LYS A 311 10.55 19.64 0.40
C LYS A 311 9.39 19.98 1.33
N GLN A 312 8.19 20.15 0.79
CA GLN A 312 7.00 20.47 1.58
C GLN A 312 6.57 19.29 2.45
N GLY A 313 6.52 18.09 1.88
CA GLY A 313 6.12 16.90 2.64
C GLY A 313 7.14 16.51 3.71
N TYR A 314 8.44 16.69 3.47
CA TYR A 314 9.48 16.48 4.47
C TYR A 314 9.27 17.35 5.72
N GLU A 315 9.02 18.65 5.52
CA GLU A 315 8.72 19.57 6.63
C GLU A 315 7.41 19.23 7.34
N ALA A 316 6.40 18.74 6.61
CA ALA A 316 5.15 18.28 7.21
C ALA A 316 5.38 17.05 8.12
N TYR A 317 6.13 16.05 7.66
CA TYR A 317 6.52 14.90 8.49
C TYR A 317 7.35 15.33 9.71
N ARG A 318 8.30 16.26 9.53
CA ARG A 318 9.11 16.81 10.63
C ARG A 318 8.24 17.48 11.70
N ARG A 319 7.36 18.39 11.28
CA ARG A 319 6.44 19.10 12.19
C ARG A 319 5.50 18.14 12.92
N LEU A 320 4.98 17.14 12.21
CA LEU A 320 4.07 16.15 12.78
C LEU A 320 4.74 15.32 13.89
N ASN A 321 5.92 14.78 13.61
CA ASN A 321 6.70 14.03 14.59
C ASN A 321 7.10 14.90 15.80
N GLN A 322 7.49 16.15 15.57
CA GLN A 322 7.80 17.09 16.64
C GLN A 322 6.59 17.34 17.57
N LEU A 323 5.40 17.53 17.00
CA LEU A 323 4.18 17.75 17.80
C LEU A 323 3.78 16.51 18.59
N ALA A 324 3.86 15.32 17.99
CA ALA A 324 3.56 14.07 18.70
C ALA A 324 4.50 13.85 19.89
N LEU A 325 5.80 14.10 19.71
CA LEU A 325 6.76 13.97 20.81
C LEU A 325 6.51 14.96 21.97
N GLN A 326 5.82 16.08 21.73
CA GLN A 326 5.48 17.07 22.77
C GLN A 326 4.30 16.63 23.66
N VAL A 327 3.50 15.67 23.22
CA VAL A 327 2.39 15.08 23.98
C VAL A 327 2.65 13.62 24.35
N LEU A 328 3.89 13.15 24.18
CA LEU A 328 4.31 11.82 24.58
C LEU A 328 4.76 11.84 26.04
N ALA A 329 4.28 10.88 26.82
CA ALA A 329 4.67 10.68 28.21
C ALA A 329 6.16 10.33 28.32
N LYS A 330 6.71 10.51 29.53
CA LYS A 330 8.09 10.10 29.82
C LYS A 330 8.21 8.59 29.65
N ASN A 331 9.25 8.13 28.96
CA ASN A 331 9.47 6.72 28.60
C ASN A 331 8.37 6.15 27.68
N GLY A 332 7.58 7.01 27.04
CA GLY A 332 6.56 6.60 26.09
C GLY A 332 7.15 6.08 24.78
N ILE A 333 6.29 5.47 23.97
CA ILE A 333 6.61 4.87 22.69
C ILE A 333 6.00 5.70 21.56
N LEU A 334 6.83 6.11 20.61
CA LEU A 334 6.38 6.69 19.35
C LEU A 334 6.50 5.65 18.23
N ILE A 335 5.39 5.39 17.54
CA ILE A 335 5.33 4.60 16.31
C ILE A 335 5.13 5.59 15.17
N SER A 336 6.15 5.77 14.33
CA SER A 336 6.12 6.72 13.22
C SER A 336 6.23 6.01 11.89
N ALA A 337 5.21 6.17 11.04
CA ALA A 337 5.10 5.53 9.76
C ALA A 337 5.08 6.53 8.59
N SER A 338 5.47 6.04 7.42
CA SER A 338 5.31 6.76 6.16
C SER A 338 5.10 5.79 5.00
N CYS A 339 4.03 6.03 4.24
CA CYS A 339 3.76 5.35 2.96
C CYS A 339 4.22 6.15 1.73
N SER A 340 4.90 7.30 1.93
CA SER A 340 5.42 8.11 0.82
C SER A 340 6.66 7.44 0.21
N PHE A 341 6.56 6.83 -0.98
CA PHE A 341 7.71 6.23 -1.68
C PHE A 341 8.92 7.18 -1.74
N HIS A 342 8.70 8.45 -2.09
CA HIS A 342 9.78 9.43 -2.26
C HIS A 342 10.47 9.86 -0.96
N LEU A 343 9.94 9.53 0.21
CA LEU A 343 10.66 9.71 1.48
C LEU A 343 11.46 8.44 1.73
N SER A 344 12.79 8.47 1.77
CA SER A 344 13.55 7.25 2.06
C SER A 344 13.47 6.85 3.54
N VAL A 345 13.91 5.64 3.89
CA VAL A 345 14.04 5.17 5.28
C VAL A 345 14.95 6.10 6.08
N GLU A 346 16.09 6.48 5.49
CA GLU A 346 17.09 7.36 6.09
C GLU A 346 16.53 8.76 6.35
N ASN A 347 15.68 9.26 5.46
CA ASN A 347 15.01 10.54 5.66
C ASN A 347 14.03 10.51 6.84
N LEU A 348 13.25 9.44 7.00
CA LEU A 348 12.35 9.30 8.15
C LEU A 348 13.13 9.17 9.46
N GLN A 349 14.22 8.40 9.44
CA GLN A 349 15.14 8.30 10.57
C GLN A 349 15.75 9.67 10.95
N GLU A 350 16.18 10.46 9.96
CA GLU A 350 16.72 11.81 10.20
C GLU A 350 15.65 12.77 10.73
N ILE A 351 14.42 12.67 10.23
CA ILE A 351 13.27 13.42 10.77
C ILE A 351 13.06 13.08 12.25
N LEU A 352 13.06 11.81 12.62
CA LEU A 352 12.87 11.39 14.01
C LEU A 352 14.01 11.90 14.88
N ARG A 353 15.26 11.64 14.49
CA ARG A 353 16.47 12.08 15.21
C ARG A 353 16.49 13.60 15.44
N SER A 354 16.23 14.38 14.39
CA SER A 354 16.22 15.85 14.48
C SER A 354 15.03 16.36 15.31
N SER A 355 13.85 15.73 15.22
CA SER A 355 12.68 16.09 16.02
C SER A 355 12.90 15.84 17.51
N GLY A 356 13.49 14.69 17.87
CA GLY A 356 13.86 14.37 19.26
C GLY A 356 14.89 15.35 19.83
N ARG A 357 15.96 15.64 19.06
CA ARG A 357 17.00 16.58 19.48
C ARG A 357 16.47 17.99 19.72
N HIS A 358 15.51 18.46 18.92
CA HIS A 358 14.91 19.79 19.03
C HIS A 358 14.17 20.00 20.37
N ILE A 359 13.68 18.94 21.00
CA ILE A 359 12.92 19.01 22.26
C ILE A 359 13.69 18.40 23.44
N ASP A 360 15.01 18.23 23.30
CA ASP A 360 15.90 17.60 24.28
C ASP A 360 15.38 16.24 24.77
N ARG A 361 14.97 15.39 23.81
CA ARG A 361 14.60 13.99 24.05
C ARG A 361 15.56 13.06 23.33
N HIS A 362 15.97 11.99 24.01
CA HIS A 362 16.72 10.92 23.39
C HIS A 362 15.76 9.88 22.83
N LEU A 363 15.98 9.50 21.57
CA LEU A 363 15.20 8.47 20.89
C LEU A 363 16.05 7.24 20.69
N THR A 364 15.52 6.08 21.07
CA THR A 364 16.14 4.79 20.75
C THR A 364 15.16 3.97 19.93
N PHE A 365 15.56 3.57 18.72
CA PHE A 365 14.79 2.63 17.92
C PHE A 365 15.01 1.23 18.45
N PHE A 366 13.92 0.56 18.82
CA PHE A 366 13.97 -0.84 19.25
C PHE A 366 13.31 -1.78 18.24
N SER A 367 12.57 -1.23 17.27
CA SER A 367 12.05 -1.96 16.13
C SER A 367 11.92 -1.04 14.92
N CYS A 368 12.12 -1.61 13.74
CA CYS A 368 11.79 -1.00 12.47
C CYS A 368 11.00 -2.01 11.63
N GLY A 369 10.13 -1.50 10.77
CA GLY A 369 9.26 -2.31 9.95
C GLY A 369 9.00 -1.67 8.60
N GLY A 370 8.40 -2.46 7.72
CA GLY A 370 7.87 -2.04 6.44
C GLY A 370 6.56 -2.76 6.17
N GLN A 371 6.20 -2.80 4.90
CA GLN A 371 5.03 -3.53 4.42
C GLN A 371 5.13 -5.04 4.68
N GLY A 372 3.99 -5.68 4.98
CA GLY A 372 3.89 -7.11 5.28
C GLY A 372 4.23 -8.04 4.11
N GLY A 373 4.33 -9.35 4.40
CA GLY A 373 4.71 -10.37 3.41
C GLY A 373 3.73 -10.58 2.26
N ASP A 374 2.50 -10.07 2.37
CA ASP A 374 1.53 -10.01 1.27
C ASP A 374 1.75 -8.83 0.30
N HIS A 375 2.68 -7.93 0.66
CA HIS A 375 3.19 -6.82 -0.16
C HIS A 375 4.67 -7.02 -0.51
N PRO A 376 5.04 -8.13 -1.20
CA PRO A 376 6.43 -8.48 -1.42
C PRO A 376 7.19 -7.36 -2.14
N ILE A 377 8.43 -7.13 -1.72
CA ILE A 377 9.34 -6.18 -2.36
C ILE A 377 10.13 -6.93 -3.43
N ASP A 378 10.05 -6.47 -4.67
CA ASP A 378 10.88 -7.00 -5.75
C ASP A 378 12.29 -6.40 -5.63
N PRO A 379 13.34 -7.24 -5.51
CA PRO A 379 14.71 -6.76 -5.32
C PRO A 379 15.25 -5.96 -6.51
N ALA A 380 14.67 -6.14 -7.70
CA ALA A 380 15.05 -5.42 -8.91
C ALA A 380 14.19 -4.16 -9.16
N ILE A 381 13.17 -3.91 -8.33
CA ILE A 381 12.25 -2.78 -8.46
C ILE A 381 12.09 -2.11 -7.08
N PRO A 382 13.02 -1.21 -6.70
CA PRO A 382 12.98 -0.51 -5.42
C PRO A 382 11.68 0.26 -5.17
N GLU A 383 10.97 0.66 -6.23
CA GLU A 383 9.66 1.33 -6.20
C GLU A 383 8.57 0.51 -5.50
N THR A 384 8.74 -0.81 -5.42
CA THR A 384 7.79 -1.70 -4.72
C THR A 384 7.86 -1.55 -3.20
N ALA A 385 8.98 -1.05 -2.66
CA ALA A 385 9.18 -0.75 -1.24
C ALA A 385 8.77 0.68 -0.92
N TYR A 386 7.56 0.88 -0.38
CA TYR A 386 7.04 2.21 -0.09
C TYR A 386 6.83 2.49 1.40
N LEU A 387 6.57 1.46 2.21
CA LEU A 387 6.21 1.62 3.62
C LEU A 387 7.41 1.53 4.54
N LYS A 388 7.47 2.45 5.51
CA LYS A 388 8.49 2.50 6.57
C LYS A 388 7.80 2.75 7.89
N THR A 389 8.26 2.09 8.95
CA THR A 389 7.78 2.30 10.31
C THR A 389 8.94 2.19 11.28
N PHE A 390 9.01 3.11 12.24
CA PHE A 390 9.94 3.03 13.36
C PHE A 390 9.17 2.99 14.68
N PHE A 391 9.58 2.10 15.58
CA PHE A 391 9.15 2.08 16.97
C PHE A 391 10.29 2.65 17.82
N CYS A 392 10.00 3.73 18.52
CA CYS A 392 10.98 4.52 19.23
C CYS A 392 10.57 4.63 20.70
N THR A 393 11.46 4.31 21.64
CA THR A 393 11.29 4.75 23.02
C THR A 393 11.87 6.16 23.17
N VAL A 394 11.27 6.96 24.06
CA VAL A 394 11.63 8.36 24.27
C VAL A 394 12.01 8.59 25.73
N SER A 395 13.30 8.80 25.99
CA SER A 395 13.83 9.08 27.31
C SER A 395 14.23 10.54 27.47
N ALA A 396 14.15 11.03 28.71
CA ALA A 396 14.61 12.38 29.09
C ALA A 396 16.13 12.44 29.34
N SER A 397 16.80 11.29 29.36
CA SER A 397 18.25 11.15 29.60
C SER A 397 18.84 10.17 28.60
N LEU A 398 20.16 10.29 28.36
CA LEU A 398 20.96 9.31 27.64
C LEU A 398 21.00 7.96 28.38
#